data_AF-A0A075HZ24-F1
#
_entry.id   AF-A0A075HZ24-F1
#
_cell.length_a   1.000
_cell.length_b   1.000
_cell.length_c   1.000
_cell.angle_alpha   90.00
_cell.angle_beta   90.00
_cell.angle_gamma   90.00
#
_symmetry.space_group_name_H-M   'P 1'
#
loop_
_entity.id
_entity.type
_entity.pdbx_description
1 polymer ?
#
loop_
_entity_poly.entity_id
_entity_poly.type
_entity_poly.pdbx_seq_one_letter_code
_entity_poly.pdbx_strand_id
1 'polypeptide(L)'
;MLCVSYLHKTIEDYFGDGKKFGVKIEYAISSKPLATAGQLKTAEKFINDTFVCVYGDTILDFNLKNMIRQHKKKSFITMSLYEYKTNIRYGVIDTKNNGKVSTWNEKPEIKAKVNIGCYVMEPAILSFIPKNRSFGMDTVVKKPFQNVKM
;
A
#
# COMPACT_ATOMS: atom_id res chain seq x y z
N MET A 1 -7.63 7.74 -11.75
CA MET A 1 -8.22 8.53 -10.64
C MET A 1 -7.10 8.93 -9.69
N LEU A 2 -7.07 10.18 -9.26
CA LEU A 2 -6.07 10.72 -8.35
C LEU A 2 -6.76 11.15 -7.05
N CYS A 3 -6.35 10.58 -5.93
CA CYS A 3 -6.89 10.93 -4.63
C CYS A 3 -5.97 11.97 -4.00
N VAL A 4 -6.43 13.22 -3.91
CA VAL A 4 -5.59 14.40 -3.64
C VAL A 4 -6.16 15.25 -2.51
N SER A 5 -5.30 16.02 -1.84
CA SER A 5 -5.71 16.90 -0.73
C SER A 5 -4.98 18.24 -0.78
N TYR A 6 -3.93 18.40 0.04
CA TYR A 6 -3.05 19.56 0.00
C TYR A 6 -2.45 19.74 -1.41
N LEU A 7 -2.49 20.98 -1.92
CA LEU A 7 -2.05 21.35 -3.27
C LEU A 7 -2.72 20.58 -4.44
N HIS A 8 -3.93 20.03 -4.24
CA HIS A 8 -4.68 19.36 -5.32
C HIS A 8 -4.81 20.23 -6.58
N LYS A 9 -5.03 21.55 -6.45
CA LYS A 9 -5.10 22.47 -7.59
C LYS A 9 -3.88 22.41 -8.49
N THR A 10 -2.67 22.39 -7.93
CA THR A 10 -1.43 22.28 -8.71
C THR A 10 -1.37 20.98 -9.53
N ILE A 11 -1.88 19.89 -8.95
CA ILE A 11 -1.96 18.58 -9.62
C ILE A 11 -3.03 18.65 -10.72
N GLU A 12 -4.21 19.19 -10.44
CA GLU A 12 -5.30 19.35 -11.40
C GLU A 12 -4.93 20.25 -12.57
N ASP A 13 -4.28 21.39 -12.31
CA ASP A 13 -3.83 22.34 -13.32
C ASP A 13 -2.82 21.68 -14.27
N TYR A 14 -1.91 20.86 -13.72
CA TYR A 14 -0.92 20.15 -14.53
C TYR A 14 -1.55 19.00 -15.31
N PHE A 15 -2.34 18.12 -14.68
CA PHE A 15 -2.81 16.88 -15.31
C PHE A 15 -4.12 17.05 -16.11
N GLY A 16 -4.93 18.05 -15.77
CA GLY A 16 -6.23 18.30 -16.38
C GLY A 16 -7.13 17.06 -16.32
N ASP A 17 -7.86 16.79 -17.40
CA ASP A 17 -8.66 15.57 -17.54
C ASP A 17 -7.84 14.34 -18.00
N GLY A 18 -6.53 14.50 -18.17
CA GLY A 18 -5.60 13.45 -18.61
C GLY A 18 -5.55 13.21 -20.11
N LYS A 19 -6.36 13.88 -20.94
CA LYS A 19 -6.41 13.63 -22.39
C LYS A 19 -5.05 13.77 -23.08
N LYS A 20 -4.23 14.73 -22.64
CA LYS A 20 -2.86 14.94 -23.16
C LYS A 20 -1.93 13.74 -22.96
N PHE A 21 -2.26 12.83 -22.04
CA PHE A 21 -1.53 11.60 -21.74
C PHE A 21 -2.23 10.34 -22.26
N GLY A 22 -3.32 10.48 -23.02
CA GLY A 22 -4.09 9.34 -23.52
C GLY A 22 -4.87 8.57 -22.44
N VAL A 23 -5.15 9.20 -21.30
CA VAL A 23 -5.91 8.60 -20.18
C VAL A 23 -7.05 9.50 -19.73
N LYS A 24 -7.99 8.95 -18.97
CA LYS A 24 -9.02 9.72 -18.26
C LYS A 24 -8.63 9.86 -16.78
N ILE A 25 -8.51 11.09 -16.31
CA ILE A 25 -8.22 11.40 -14.91
C ILE A 25 -9.46 12.01 -14.26
N GLU A 26 -9.82 11.46 -13.11
CA GLU A 26 -10.82 12.00 -12.20
C GLU A 26 -10.17 12.22 -10.83
N TYR A 27 -10.64 13.20 -10.09
CA TYR A 27 -10.04 13.63 -8.83
C TYR A 27 -10.97 13.36 -7.66
N ALA A 28 -10.44 12.68 -6.64
CA ALA A 28 -11.12 12.46 -5.37
C ALA A 28 -10.48 13.37 -4.31
N ILE A 29 -11.02 14.59 -4.20
CA ILE A 29 -10.48 15.67 -3.37
C ILE A 29 -10.98 15.53 -1.93
N SER A 30 -10.08 15.63 -0.95
CA SER A 30 -10.43 15.80 0.46
C SER A 30 -10.03 17.18 0.98
N SER A 31 -10.81 17.70 1.93
CA SER A 31 -10.52 18.99 2.58
C SER A 31 -9.30 18.97 3.49
N LYS A 32 -8.88 17.78 3.94
CA LYS A 32 -7.69 17.55 4.76
C LYS A 32 -7.03 16.22 4.39
N PRO A 33 -5.74 16.03 4.68
CA PRO A 33 -5.10 14.73 4.52
C PRO A 33 -5.78 13.66 5.38
N LEU A 34 -6.13 12.53 4.77
CA LEU A 34 -6.81 11.40 5.45
C LEU A 34 -5.92 10.15 5.58
N ALA A 35 -4.59 10.33 5.52
CA ALA A 35 -3.61 9.25 5.38
C ALA A 35 -3.90 8.35 4.16
N THR A 36 -3.20 7.22 4.01
CA THR A 36 -3.19 6.45 2.77
C THR A 36 -4.55 5.81 2.44
N ALA A 37 -5.10 5.00 3.35
CA ALA A 37 -6.39 4.35 3.12
C ALA A 37 -7.57 5.31 3.24
N GLY A 38 -7.52 6.28 4.18
CA GLY A 38 -8.58 7.27 4.30
C GLY A 38 -8.68 8.15 3.04
N GLN A 39 -7.56 8.43 2.37
CA GLN A 39 -7.58 9.11 1.07
C GLN A 39 -8.17 8.22 -0.03
N LEU A 40 -7.86 6.92 -0.05
CA LEU A 40 -8.51 5.98 -0.98
C LEU A 40 -10.03 5.92 -0.79
N LYS A 41 -10.54 6.07 0.44
CA LYS A 41 -11.98 6.03 0.73
C LYS A 41 -12.75 7.16 0.04
N THR A 42 -12.12 8.29 -0.29
CA THR A 42 -12.80 9.38 -1.02
C THR A 42 -13.14 9.01 -2.45
N ALA A 43 -12.42 8.04 -3.02
CA ALA A 43 -12.64 7.49 -4.35
C ALA A 43 -13.71 6.40 -4.40
N GLU A 44 -14.30 5.99 -3.28
CA GLU A 44 -15.20 4.82 -3.19
C GLU A 44 -16.31 4.83 -4.24
N LYS A 45 -16.95 5.98 -4.47
CA LYS A 45 -18.06 6.12 -5.44
C LYS A 45 -17.68 5.85 -6.90
N PHE A 46 -16.39 5.78 -7.21
CA PHE A 46 -15.87 5.58 -8.55
C PHE A 46 -15.27 4.18 -8.75
N ILE A 47 -15.27 3.34 -7.71
CA ILE A 47 -14.62 2.02 -7.70
C ILE A 47 -15.70 0.94 -7.59
N ASN A 48 -15.99 0.27 -8.71
CA ASN A 48 -17.00 -0.78 -8.78
C ASN A 48 -16.41 -2.19 -9.00
N ASP A 49 -15.17 -2.27 -9.47
CA ASP A 49 -14.48 -3.51 -9.83
C ASP A 49 -13.10 -3.58 -9.19
N THR A 50 -12.46 -4.76 -9.28
CA THR A 50 -11.05 -4.95 -8.92
C THR A 50 -10.19 -3.79 -9.45
N PHE A 51 -9.44 -3.16 -8.56
CA PHE A 51 -8.68 -1.95 -8.88
C PHE A 51 -7.23 -2.06 -8.42
N VAL A 52 -6.38 -1.24 -9.04
CA VAL A 52 -4.99 -1.06 -8.63
C VAL A 52 -4.90 0.24 -7.83
N CYS A 53 -4.31 0.18 -6.64
CA CYS A 53 -3.95 1.35 -5.86
C CYS A 53 -2.43 1.44 -5.81
N VAL A 54 -1.90 2.62 -6.15
CA VAL A 54 -0.46 2.90 -6.14
C VAL A 54 -0.25 4.22 -5.42
N TYR A 55 0.75 4.30 -4.56
CA TYR A 55 1.15 5.58 -3.97
C TYR A 55 1.77 6.48 -5.04
N GLY A 56 1.46 7.78 -4.98
CA GLY A 56 1.87 8.74 -6.01
C GLY A 56 3.38 9.01 -6.07
N ASP A 57 4.12 8.61 -5.05
CA ASP A 57 5.58 8.73 -4.91
C ASP A 57 6.34 7.44 -5.28
N THR A 58 5.62 6.41 -5.76
CA THR A 58 6.20 5.10 -6.01
C THR A 58 6.52 4.91 -7.50
N ILE A 59 7.75 4.48 -7.77
CA ILE A 59 8.20 4.02 -9.09
C ILE A 59 8.24 2.50 -9.08
N LEU A 60 7.58 1.87 -10.07
CA LEU A 60 7.45 0.41 -10.16
C LEU A 60 8.16 -0.09 -11.40
N ASP A 61 9.09 -1.03 -11.23
CA ASP A 61 9.76 -1.75 -12.32
C ASP A 61 9.45 -3.26 -12.25
N PHE A 62 8.17 -3.59 -12.38
CA PHE A 62 7.72 -4.98 -12.51
C PHE A 62 6.46 -5.10 -13.35
N ASN A 63 6.15 -6.34 -13.75
CA ASN A 63 5.00 -6.64 -14.58
C ASN A 63 3.68 -6.56 -13.80
N LEU A 64 3.06 -5.37 -13.79
CA LEU A 64 1.77 -5.12 -13.16
C LEU A 64 0.64 -6.00 -13.73
N LYS A 65 0.68 -6.31 -15.05
CA LYS A 65 -0.32 -7.20 -15.68
C LYS A 65 -0.28 -8.61 -15.07
N ASN A 66 0.92 -9.13 -14.78
CA ASN A 66 1.06 -10.41 -14.09
C ASN A 66 0.50 -10.34 -12.67
N MET A 67 0.79 -9.27 -11.92
CA MET A 67 0.23 -9.07 -10.56
C MET A 67 -1.30 -9.08 -10.57
N ILE A 68 -1.93 -8.34 -11.50
CA ILE A 68 -3.39 -8.32 -11.68
C ILE A 68 -3.92 -9.71 -12.04
N ARG A 69 -3.27 -10.42 -12.97
CA ARG A 69 -3.67 -11.78 -13.37
C ARG A 69 -3.61 -12.77 -12.21
N GLN A 70 -2.59 -12.70 -11.36
CA GLN A 70 -2.50 -13.56 -10.18
C GLN A 70 -3.58 -13.20 -9.16
N HIS A 71 -3.85 -11.90 -8.95
CA HIS A 71 -4.90 -11.44 -8.05
C HIS A 71 -6.27 -12.01 -8.42
N LYS A 72 -6.67 -11.87 -9.69
CA LYS A 72 -7.97 -12.30 -10.20
C LYS A 72 -8.27 -13.80 -10.05
N LYS A 73 -7.27 -14.63 -9.74
CA LYS A 73 -7.52 -16.06 -9.52
C LYS A 73 -8.29 -16.31 -8.22
N LYS A 74 -7.81 -15.79 -7.09
CA LYS A 74 -8.33 -16.14 -5.74
C LYS A 74 -8.03 -15.11 -4.64
N SER A 75 -7.53 -13.92 -4.96
CA SER A 75 -7.01 -13.01 -3.93
C SER A 75 -8.01 -11.90 -3.60
N PHE A 76 -8.23 -11.65 -2.31
CA PHE A 76 -8.97 -10.46 -1.86
C PHE A 76 -8.11 -9.18 -1.94
N ILE A 77 -6.82 -9.31 -1.64
CA ILE A 77 -5.80 -8.27 -1.76
C ILE A 77 -4.53 -8.93 -2.29
N THR A 78 -3.79 -8.24 -3.15
CA THR A 78 -2.43 -8.60 -3.56
C THR A 78 -1.54 -7.39 -3.41
N MET A 79 -0.39 -7.56 -2.76
CA MET A 79 0.55 -6.48 -2.44
C MET A 79 1.89 -6.74 -3.14
N SER A 80 2.50 -5.68 -3.65
CA SER A 80 3.89 -5.74 -4.10
C SER A 80 4.83 -5.57 -2.91
N LEU A 81 5.89 -6.37 -2.90
CA LEU A 81 6.90 -6.38 -1.85
C LEU A 81 8.28 -6.23 -2.48
N TYR A 82 9.18 -5.59 -1.74
CA TYR A 82 10.60 -5.51 -2.09
C TYR A 82 11.43 -6.18 -0.99
N GLU A 83 12.47 -6.90 -1.36
CA GLU A 83 13.41 -7.47 -0.40
C GLU A 83 14.44 -6.41 -0.03
N TYR A 84 14.24 -5.76 1.11
CA TYR A 84 15.18 -4.81 1.68
C TYR A 84 16.28 -5.55 2.44
N LYS A 85 17.52 -5.15 2.20
CA LYS A 85 18.71 -5.71 2.86
C LYS A 85 19.44 -4.60 3.58
N THR A 86 19.78 -4.84 4.84
CA THR A 86 20.59 -3.91 5.64
C THR A 86 21.61 -4.66 6.47
N ASN A 87 22.79 -4.08 6.59
CA ASN A 87 23.86 -4.65 7.41
C ASN A 87 23.89 -3.96 8.76
N ILE A 88 23.82 -4.74 9.82
CA ILE A 88 24.05 -4.23 11.17
C ILE A 88 25.57 -4.14 11.37
N ARG A 89 26.07 -3.02 11.88
CA ARG A 89 27.52 -2.79 12.04
C ARG A 89 28.14 -3.44 13.28
N TYR A 90 27.32 -4.08 14.11
CA TYR A 90 27.68 -4.68 15.38
C TYR A 90 27.30 -6.16 15.41
N GLY A 91 27.86 -6.90 16.36
CA GLY A 91 27.38 -8.24 16.70
C GLY A 91 25.94 -8.19 17.23
N VAL A 92 25.07 -9.01 16.64
CA VAL A 92 23.70 -9.24 17.09
C VAL A 92 23.67 -10.55 17.87
N ILE A 93 23.25 -10.46 19.13
CA ILE A 93 23.18 -11.59 20.05
C ILE A 93 21.72 -11.82 20.43
N ASP A 94 21.20 -13.01 20.13
CA ASP A 94 19.89 -13.41 20.63
C ASP A 94 20.08 -14.16 21.95
N THR A 95 19.20 -13.88 22.91
CA THR A 95 19.18 -14.54 24.22
C THR A 95 17.84 -15.23 24.43
N LYS A 96 17.88 -16.38 25.09
CA LYS A 96 16.68 -17.04 25.59
C LYS A 96 16.16 -16.29 26.82
N ASN A 97 14.89 -16.53 27.19
CA ASN A 97 14.26 -15.93 28.37
C ASN A 97 15.03 -16.18 29.69
N ASN A 98 15.88 -17.22 29.75
CA ASN A 98 16.73 -17.53 30.91
C ASN A 98 18.13 -16.88 30.86
N GLY A 99 18.35 -15.92 29.95
CA GLY A 99 19.61 -15.19 29.81
C GLY A 99 20.73 -15.94 29.09
N LYS A 100 20.52 -17.20 28.67
CA LYS A 100 21.53 -17.94 27.90
C LYS A 100 21.58 -17.44 26.45
N VAL A 101 22.79 -17.18 25.94
CA VAL A 101 23.04 -16.87 24.53
C VAL A 101 22.57 -18.03 23.65
N SER A 102 21.77 -17.74 22.62
CA SER A 102 21.36 -18.73 21.61
C SER A 102 22.15 -18.60 20.32
N THR A 103 22.43 -17.37 19.89
CA THR A 103 23.05 -17.07 18.59
C THR A 103 23.91 -15.81 18.72
N TRP A 104 25.05 -15.81 18.04
CA TRP A 104 25.91 -14.65 17.88
C TRP A 104 26.18 -14.46 16.39
N ASN A 105 25.70 -13.37 15.84
CA ASN A 105 25.89 -13.02 14.44
C ASN A 105 26.73 -11.75 14.36
N GLU A 106 27.97 -11.84 13.89
CA GLU A 106 28.82 -10.66 13.72
C GLU A 106 28.46 -9.93 12.42
N LYS A 107 28.16 -8.63 12.53
CA LYS A 107 27.82 -7.75 11.41
C LYS A 107 26.82 -8.36 10.40
N PRO A 108 25.66 -8.87 10.85
CA PRO A 108 24.79 -9.65 10.00
C PRO A 108 24.11 -8.78 8.93
N GLU A 109 23.84 -9.41 7.79
CA GLU A 109 22.88 -8.91 6.81
C GLU A 109 21.46 -9.34 7.22
N ILE A 110 20.61 -8.37 7.49
CA ILE A 110 19.18 -8.58 7.76
C ILE A 110 18.41 -8.35 6.46
N LYS A 111 17.59 -9.35 6.09
CA LYS A 111 16.67 -9.29 4.95
C LYS A 111 15.25 -9.18 5.45
N ALA A 112 14.49 -8.24 4.92
CA ALA A 112 13.08 -8.06 5.23
C ALA A 112 12.28 -7.78 3.96
N LYS A 113 11.05 -8.31 3.90
CA LYS A 113 10.10 -7.92 2.85
C LYS A 113 9.38 -6.65 3.29
N VAL A 114 9.57 -5.58 2.53
CA VAL A 114 8.92 -4.29 2.78
C VAL A 114 7.82 -4.06 1.76
N ASN A 115 6.75 -3.41 2.20
CA ASN A 115 5.67 -2.97 1.33
C ASN A 115 6.13 -1.75 0.53
N ILE A 116 5.91 -1.77 -0.79
CA ILE A 116 6.32 -0.67 -1.69
C ILE A 116 5.13 0.14 -2.23
N GLY A 117 3.95 0.03 -1.62
CA GLY A 117 2.86 0.96 -1.92
C GLY A 117 2.10 0.67 -3.22
N CYS A 118 2.16 -0.55 -3.76
CA CYS A 118 1.31 -0.97 -4.88
C CYS A 118 0.47 -2.21 -4.51
N TYR A 119 -0.82 -2.13 -4.83
CA TYR A 119 -1.84 -3.06 -4.41
C TYR A 119 -2.81 -3.35 -5.56
N VAL A 120 -3.26 -4.59 -5.66
CA VAL A 120 -4.48 -4.95 -6.39
C VAL A 120 -5.51 -5.38 -5.36
N MET A 121 -6.71 -4.82 -5.42
CA MET A 121 -7.71 -4.97 -4.36
C MET A 121 -9.11 -5.13 -4.92
N GLU A 122 -9.92 -5.91 -4.21
CA GLU A 122 -11.37 -5.99 -4.44
C GLU A 122 -12.10 -4.82 -3.75
N PRO A 123 -13.16 -4.23 -4.36
CA PRO A 123 -13.88 -3.07 -3.84
C PRO A 123 -14.35 -3.20 -2.38
N ALA A 124 -14.68 -4.42 -1.96
CA ALA A 124 -15.10 -4.71 -0.60
C ALA A 124 -14.08 -4.31 0.49
N ILE A 125 -12.79 -4.12 0.15
CA ILE A 125 -11.78 -3.58 1.08
C ILE A 125 -12.17 -2.20 1.63
N LEU A 126 -12.89 -1.41 0.83
CA LEU A 126 -13.28 -0.05 1.17
C LEU A 126 -14.25 -0.03 2.36
N SER A 127 -15.01 -1.12 2.59
CA SER A 127 -15.93 -1.25 3.72
C SER A 127 -15.22 -1.22 5.08
N PHE A 128 -13.95 -1.61 5.14
CA PHE A 128 -13.13 -1.58 6.36
C PHE A 128 -12.58 -0.20 6.68
N ILE A 129 -12.75 0.79 5.78
CA ILE A 129 -12.19 2.12 5.93
C ILE A 129 -13.28 3.09 6.44
N PRO A 130 -13.10 3.71 7.62
CA PRO A 130 -14.05 4.69 8.14
C PRO A 130 -14.11 5.94 7.25
N LYS A 131 -15.32 6.48 7.04
CA LYS A 131 -15.51 7.71 6.26
C LYS A 131 -14.92 8.92 7.00
N ASN A 132 -14.32 9.84 6.24
CA ASN A 132 -13.80 11.14 6.71
C ASN A 132 -12.84 11.07 7.92
N ARG A 133 -12.08 9.98 8.05
CA ARG A 133 -11.11 9.78 9.14
C ARG A 133 -9.74 9.45 8.58
N SER A 134 -8.70 9.96 9.23
CA SER A 134 -7.33 9.54 8.95
C SER A 134 -7.19 8.04 9.21
N PHE A 135 -6.82 7.28 8.18
CA PHE A 135 -6.73 5.82 8.27
C PHE A 135 -5.59 5.29 7.42
N GLY A 136 -4.74 4.46 8.04
CA GLY A 136 -3.55 3.90 7.41
C GLY A 136 -3.83 2.63 6.61
N MET A 137 -3.14 2.48 5.48
CA MET A 137 -3.21 1.27 4.65
C MET A 137 -2.74 0.03 5.41
N ASP A 138 -1.73 0.15 6.27
CA ASP A 138 -1.25 -0.92 7.14
C ASP A 138 -2.35 -1.45 8.07
N THR A 139 -3.25 -0.58 8.52
CA THR A 139 -4.38 -0.94 9.39
C THR A 139 -5.49 -1.61 8.58
N VAL A 140 -5.80 -1.09 7.38
CA VAL A 140 -6.81 -1.69 6.49
C VAL A 140 -6.41 -3.09 6.06
N VAL A 141 -5.18 -3.27 5.58
CA VAL A 141 -4.73 -4.57 5.08
C VAL A 141 -4.71 -5.61 6.19
N LYS A 142 -4.57 -5.21 7.46
CA LYS A 142 -4.66 -6.11 8.63
C LYS A 142 -6.07 -6.64 8.91
N LYS A 143 -7.12 -5.89 8.55
CA LYS A 143 -8.52 -6.25 8.87
C LYS A 143 -8.97 -7.59 8.28
N PRO A 144 -8.70 -7.89 7.00
CA PRO A 144 -9.03 -9.19 6.44
C PRO A 144 -8.34 -10.35 7.16
N PHE A 145 -7.07 -10.22 7.55
CA PHE A 145 -6.36 -11.28 8.28
C PHE A 145 -6.99 -11.58 9.65
N GLN A 146 -7.63 -10.61 10.30
CA GLN A 146 -8.29 -10.79 11.59
C GLN A 146 -9.68 -11.44 11.47
N ASN A 147 -10.30 -11.34 10.29
CA ASN A 147 -11.60 -11.97 9.99
C ASN A 147 -11.46 -13.38 9.41
N VAL A 148 -10.27 -13.75 8.94
CA VAL A 148 -9.91 -15.15 8.68
C VAL A 148 -9.61 -15.80 10.04
N LYS A 149 -10.65 -16.10 10.81
CA LYS A 149 -10.53 -17.12 11.86
C LYS A 149 -10.31 -18.46 11.16
N MET A 150 -9.23 -19.14 11.54
CA MET A 150 -9.07 -20.59 11.38
C MET A 150 -10.24 -21.32 12.04
#